data_AF-A0A853R9F6-F1
#
_entry.id   AF-A0A853R9F6-F1
#
_cell.length_a   1.000
_cell.length_b   1.000
_cell.length_c   1.000
_cell.angle_alpha   90.00
_cell.angle_beta   90.00
_cell.angle_gamma   90.00
#
_symmetry.space_group_name_H-M   'P 1'
#
loop_
_entity.id
_entity.type
_entity.pdbx_description
1 polymer ?
#
loop_
_entity_poly.entity_id
_entity_poly.type
_entity_poly.pdbx_seq_one_letter_code
_entity_poly.pdbx_strand_id
1 'polypeptide(L)'
;MKISCLWIKEYSHPIRVFGGVLFALALATGLVWIAGKDVEPVAFVLSLLSSLSFAFPSIAEYLYPDRKPIKQMSYDELLAFIPTTNYKDDWKGLSTHEASEFFLKEDPRLRFRTRYSEDGIQARDFREEWANCFLHPRATSYWHELYYDGAFIHRTILVSVDDGNALLPAPDVDSNKVHDFEYAVAKIHDVLGSVDTYLGKSGLQRADS
;
A
#
# COMPACT_ATOMS: atom_id res chain seq x y z
N MET A 1 4.68 27.48 7.88
CA MET A 1 3.59 26.63 7.36
C MET A 1 3.87 25.14 7.56
N LYS A 2 4.97 24.57 7.01
CA LYS A 2 5.35 23.15 7.20
C LYS A 2 5.40 22.70 8.67
N ILE A 3 6.11 23.44 9.53
CA ILE A 3 6.23 23.13 10.98
C ILE A 3 4.84 23.08 11.65
N SER A 4 3.96 24.02 11.31
CA SER A 4 2.59 24.09 11.84
C SER A 4 1.74 22.91 11.38
N CYS A 5 1.83 22.49 10.11
CA CYS A 5 1.11 21.32 9.59
C CYS A 5 1.58 20.02 10.26
N LEU A 6 2.91 19.85 10.43
CA LEU A 6 3.47 18.67 11.10
C LEU A 6 3.03 18.59 12.56
N TRP A 7 3.06 19.71 13.28
CA TRP A 7 2.57 19.77 14.66
C TRP A 7 1.07 19.42 14.77
N ILE A 8 0.24 19.96 13.87
CA ILE A 8 -1.20 19.62 13.84
C ILE A 8 -1.42 18.12 13.60
N LYS A 9 -0.60 17.49 12.75
CA LYS A 9 -0.69 16.06 12.45
C LYS A 9 -0.28 15.20 13.65
N GLU A 10 0.83 15.54 14.30
CA GLU A 10 1.32 14.89 15.52
C GLU A 10 0.28 14.96 16.65
N TYR A 11 -0.35 16.12 16.83
CA TYR A 11 -1.36 16.34 17.88
C TYR A 11 -2.82 16.20 17.37
N SER A 12 -3.03 15.50 16.26
CA SER A 12 -4.35 15.38 15.62
C SER A 12 -5.42 14.78 16.54
N HIS A 13 -5.08 13.76 17.32
CA HIS A 13 -6.00 13.14 18.28
C HIS A 13 -6.36 14.10 19.43
N PRO A 14 -5.40 14.71 20.18
CA PRO A 14 -5.70 15.75 21.16
C PRO A 14 -6.56 16.92 20.62
N ILE A 15 -6.28 17.39 19.39
CA ILE A 15 -7.04 18.47 18.76
C ILE A 15 -8.50 18.06 18.51
N ARG A 16 -8.74 16.82 18.04
CA ARG A 16 -10.10 16.28 17.86
C ARG A 16 -10.84 16.13 19.19
N VAL A 17 -10.15 15.68 20.24
CA VAL A 17 -10.74 15.58 21.59
C VAL A 17 -11.14 16.96 22.11
N PHE A 18 -10.26 17.95 21.96
CA PHE A 18 -10.57 19.34 22.31
C PHE A 18 -11.76 19.88 21.53
N GLY A 19 -11.81 19.63 20.21
CA GLY A 19 -12.96 19.97 19.36
C GLY A 19 -14.27 19.31 19.83
N GLY A 20 -14.21 18.06 20.30
CA GLY A 20 -15.35 17.35 20.88
C GLY A 20 -15.88 17.96 22.18
N VAL A 21 -14.97 18.42 23.05
CA VAL A 21 -15.37 19.15 24.28
C VAL A 21 -16.09 20.45 23.92
N LEU A 22 -15.54 21.23 22.98
CA LEU A 22 -16.18 22.45 22.50
C LEU A 22 -17.54 22.19 21.86
N PHE A 23 -17.67 21.09 21.11
CA PHE A 23 -18.95 20.67 20.53
C PHE A 23 -20.00 20.39 21.62
N ALA A 24 -19.63 19.65 22.66
CA ALA A 24 -20.53 19.36 23.78
C ALA A 24 -20.98 20.64 24.51
N LEU A 25 -20.05 21.58 24.73
CA LEU A 25 -20.37 22.89 25.31
C LEU A 25 -21.28 23.72 24.39
N ALA A 26 -21.07 23.67 23.07
CA ALA A 26 -21.92 24.33 22.09
C ALA A 26 -23.35 23.76 22.12
N LEU A 27 -23.52 22.44 22.25
CA LEU A 27 -24.83 21.80 22.41
C LEU A 27 -25.52 22.23 23.70
N ALA A 28 -24.81 22.22 24.82
CA ALA A 28 -25.36 22.64 26.10
C ALA A 28 -25.82 24.11 26.08
N THR A 29 -25.01 25.00 25.50
CA THR A 29 -25.37 26.42 25.33
C THR A 29 -26.51 26.60 24.32
N GLY A 30 -26.58 25.79 23.26
CA GLY A 30 -27.72 25.75 22.34
C GLY A 30 -29.04 25.39 23.04
N LEU A 31 -29.04 24.42 23.97
CA LEU A 31 -30.23 24.10 24.77
C LEU A 31 -30.66 25.25 25.68
N VAL A 32 -29.69 25.95 26.29
CA VAL A 32 -29.96 27.14 27.11
C VAL A 32 -30.53 28.28 26.26
N TRP A 33 -30.06 28.43 25.03
CA TRP A 33 -30.61 29.39 24.07
C TRP A 33 -32.06 29.08 23.69
N ILE A 34 -32.36 27.80 23.37
CA ILE A 34 -33.73 27.33 23.09
C ILE A 34 -34.67 27.57 24.28
N ALA A 35 -34.16 27.53 25.52
CA ALA A 35 -34.91 27.85 26.73
C ALA A 35 -35.17 29.36 26.94
N GLY A 36 -34.84 30.22 25.97
CA GLY A 36 -35.13 31.66 25.97
C GLY A 36 -34.08 32.53 26.66
N LYS A 37 -32.84 32.05 26.81
CA LYS A 37 -31.72 32.84 27.32
C LYS A 37 -30.83 33.32 26.16
N ASP A 38 -30.41 34.58 26.19
CA ASP A 38 -29.52 35.14 25.16
C ASP A 38 -28.07 34.68 25.34
N VAL A 39 -27.76 33.48 24.82
CA VAL A 39 -26.41 32.90 24.78
C VAL A 39 -25.96 32.49 23.37
N GLU A 40 -26.70 32.90 22.35
CA GLU A 40 -26.45 32.60 20.93
C GLU A 40 -24.99 32.86 20.49
N PRO A 41 -24.36 34.01 20.80
CA PRO A 41 -22.99 34.26 20.35
C PRO A 41 -21.99 33.25 20.93
N VAL A 42 -22.22 32.77 22.14
CA VAL A 42 -21.36 31.78 22.81
C VAL A 42 -21.48 30.43 22.12
N ALA A 43 -22.72 29.98 21.85
CA ALA A 43 -22.96 28.73 21.13
C ALA A 43 -22.33 28.76 19.72
N PHE A 44 -22.44 29.90 19.03
CA PHE A 44 -21.82 30.10 17.73
C PHE A 44 -20.29 29.99 17.78
N VAL A 45 -19.61 30.73 18.68
CA VAL A 45 -18.14 30.69 18.81
C VAL A 45 -17.64 29.29 19.16
N LEU A 46 -18.30 28.60 20.09
CA LEU A 46 -17.93 27.23 20.46
C LEU A 46 -18.08 26.27 19.28
N SER A 47 -19.16 26.40 18.50
CA SER A 47 -19.39 25.58 17.30
C SER A 47 -18.36 25.83 16.21
N LEU A 48 -17.93 27.09 16.01
CA LEU A 48 -16.92 27.46 15.03
C LEU A 48 -15.54 26.89 15.42
N LEU A 49 -15.13 27.07 16.68
CA LEU A 49 -13.85 26.55 17.19
C LEU A 49 -13.81 25.01 17.16
N SER A 50 -14.93 24.37 17.46
CA SER A 50 -15.09 22.92 17.33
C SER A 50 -14.92 22.47 15.88
N SER A 51 -15.61 23.12 14.95
CA SER A 51 -15.54 22.82 13.52
C SER A 51 -14.12 22.99 12.96
N LEU A 52 -13.42 24.06 13.35
CA LEU A 52 -12.02 24.29 12.98
C LEU A 52 -11.11 23.19 13.52
N SER A 53 -11.31 22.77 14.78
CA SER A 53 -10.52 21.71 15.40
C SER A 53 -10.70 20.37 14.68
N PHE A 54 -11.91 20.05 14.21
CA PHE A 54 -12.14 18.86 13.39
C PHE A 54 -11.57 18.98 11.97
N ALA A 55 -11.57 20.18 11.38
CA ALA A 55 -11.08 20.42 10.03
C ALA A 55 -9.54 20.48 9.95
N PHE A 56 -8.85 20.95 10.99
CA PHE A 56 -7.41 21.20 10.94
C PHE A 56 -6.55 19.99 10.56
N PRO A 57 -6.75 18.78 11.11
CA PRO A 57 -5.98 17.61 10.70
C PRO A 57 -6.11 17.32 9.20
N SER A 58 -7.32 17.43 8.65
CA SER A 58 -7.57 17.19 7.22
C SER A 58 -6.93 18.27 6.34
N ILE A 59 -6.98 19.53 6.77
CA ILE A 59 -6.32 20.65 6.06
C ILE A 59 -4.80 20.48 6.11
N ALA A 60 -4.24 20.06 7.26
CA ALA A 60 -2.82 19.81 7.41
C ALA A 60 -2.34 18.67 6.50
N GLU A 61 -3.13 17.60 6.37
CA GLU A 61 -2.84 16.50 5.44
C GLU A 61 -2.88 16.94 3.99
N TYR A 62 -3.87 17.76 3.61
CA TYR A 62 -3.97 18.28 2.25
C TYR A 62 -2.80 19.19 1.87
N LEU A 63 -2.37 20.07 2.78
CA LEU A 63 -1.29 21.02 2.54
C LEU A 63 0.10 20.38 2.64
N TYR A 64 0.25 19.37 3.49
CA TYR A 64 1.53 18.69 3.74
C TYR A 64 1.31 17.20 3.98
N PRO A 65 1.07 16.41 2.90
CA PRO A 65 0.80 14.99 3.02
C PRO A 65 2.02 14.24 3.57
N ASP A 66 1.79 13.17 4.33
CA ASP A 66 2.88 12.37 4.95
C ASP A 66 3.82 11.75 3.91
N ARG A 67 3.29 11.52 2.72
CA ARG A 67 4.03 11.03 1.58
C ARG A 67 3.65 11.78 0.32
N LYS A 68 4.59 11.84 -0.61
CA LYS A 68 4.36 12.38 -1.95
C LYS A 68 3.22 11.59 -2.60
N PRO A 69 2.20 12.24 -3.21
CA PRO A 69 1.18 11.52 -3.96
C PRO A 69 1.82 10.69 -5.08
N ILE A 70 1.27 9.49 -5.35
CA ILE A 70 1.83 8.54 -6.32
C ILE A 70 2.03 9.19 -7.69
N LYS A 71 1.08 10.01 -8.15
CA LYS A 71 1.16 10.75 -9.42
C LYS A 71 2.37 11.69 -9.56
N GLN A 72 3.03 12.02 -8.45
CA GLN A 72 4.19 12.91 -8.40
C GLN A 72 5.48 12.14 -8.09
N MET A 73 5.41 10.86 -7.72
CA MET A 73 6.59 10.05 -7.47
C MET A 73 7.36 9.81 -8.78
N SER A 74 8.67 9.91 -8.69
CA SER A 74 9.60 9.44 -9.72
C SER A 74 9.65 7.92 -9.75
N TYR A 75 10.32 7.37 -10.76
CA TYR A 75 10.52 5.93 -10.90
C TYR A 75 11.13 5.30 -9.64
N ASP A 76 12.24 5.83 -9.12
CA ASP A 76 12.92 5.26 -7.95
C ASP A 76 12.08 5.40 -6.68
N GLU A 77 11.38 6.53 -6.53
CA GLU A 77 10.45 6.74 -5.40
C GLU A 77 9.30 5.72 -5.43
N LEU A 78 8.77 5.36 -6.61
CA LEU A 78 7.73 4.33 -6.75
C LEU A 78 8.22 2.94 -6.35
N LEU A 79 9.41 2.55 -6.81
CA LEU A 79 9.99 1.25 -6.46
C LEU A 79 10.31 1.16 -4.97
N ALA A 80 10.83 2.23 -4.37
CA ALA A 80 11.07 2.29 -2.93
C ALA A 80 9.77 2.36 -2.10
N PHE A 81 8.70 2.91 -2.67
CA PHE A 81 7.40 3.01 -2.02
C PHE A 81 6.70 1.64 -1.85
N ILE A 82 6.75 0.79 -2.87
CA ILE A 82 5.99 -0.47 -2.88
C ILE A 82 6.26 -1.38 -1.68
N PRO A 83 7.53 -1.63 -1.26
CA PRO A 83 7.83 -2.39 -0.05
C PRO A 83 7.27 -1.82 1.25
N THR A 84 6.99 -0.51 1.29
CA THR A 84 6.43 0.14 2.49
C THR A 84 4.93 -0.07 2.66
N THR A 85 4.26 -0.61 1.63
CA THR A 85 2.82 -0.89 1.65
C THR A 85 2.50 -2.18 2.40
N ASN A 86 1.30 -2.27 2.97
CA ASN A 86 0.76 -3.54 3.43
C ASN A 86 0.25 -4.34 2.23
N TYR A 87 0.97 -5.40 1.88
CA TYR A 87 0.71 -6.25 0.71
C TYR A 87 -0.70 -6.90 0.70
N LYS A 88 -1.36 -7.08 1.86
CA LYS A 88 -2.73 -7.64 1.95
C LYS A 88 -3.80 -6.55 1.94
N ASP A 89 -3.58 -5.48 2.69
CA ASP A 89 -4.61 -4.50 2.99
C ASP A 89 -4.62 -3.33 2.01
N ASP A 90 -3.49 -2.95 1.42
CA ASP A 90 -3.41 -1.80 0.51
C ASP A 90 -3.71 -2.19 -0.94
N TRP A 91 -3.56 -3.47 -1.28
CA TRP A 91 -3.70 -3.98 -2.63
C TRP A 91 -5.01 -4.75 -2.83
N LYS A 92 -5.54 -4.72 -4.05
CA LYS A 92 -6.70 -5.51 -4.45
C LYS A 92 -6.38 -6.28 -5.72
N GLY A 93 -6.49 -7.61 -5.62
CA GLY A 93 -6.33 -8.53 -6.74
C GLY A 93 -7.64 -8.79 -7.49
N LEU A 94 -7.53 -8.90 -8.82
CA LEU A 94 -8.52 -9.44 -9.73
C LEU A 94 -7.83 -10.47 -10.62
N SER A 95 -8.29 -11.71 -10.59
CA SER A 95 -7.72 -12.78 -11.41
C SER A 95 -8.75 -13.32 -12.38
N THR A 96 -8.34 -13.47 -13.62
CA THR A 96 -9.04 -14.17 -14.69
C THR A 96 -8.21 -15.38 -15.11
N HIS A 97 -8.74 -16.22 -16.00
CA HIS A 97 -7.99 -17.35 -16.55
C HIS A 97 -6.75 -16.89 -17.35
N GLU A 98 -6.79 -15.71 -17.97
CA GLU A 98 -5.74 -15.24 -18.88
C GLU A 98 -4.72 -14.32 -18.21
N ALA A 99 -5.15 -13.58 -17.19
CA ALA A 99 -4.34 -12.56 -16.53
C ALA A 99 -4.78 -12.32 -15.09
N SER A 100 -3.85 -11.85 -14.27
CA SER A 100 -4.13 -11.27 -12.96
C SER A 100 -3.68 -9.80 -12.91
N GLU A 101 -4.46 -8.99 -12.21
CA GLU A 101 -4.13 -7.60 -11.93
C GLU A 101 -4.23 -7.34 -10.43
N PHE A 102 -3.24 -6.64 -9.89
CA PHE A 102 -3.24 -6.16 -8.51
C PHE A 102 -3.06 -4.66 -8.53
N PHE A 103 -4.06 -3.90 -8.09
CA PHE A 103 -4.00 -2.45 -8.05
C PHE A 103 -4.01 -1.92 -6.62
N LEU A 104 -3.35 -0.79 -6.41
CA LEU A 104 -3.33 -0.12 -5.12
C LEU A 104 -4.69 0.54 -4.87
N LYS A 105 -5.31 0.31 -3.70
CA LYS A 105 -6.63 0.85 -3.36
C LYS A 105 -6.65 2.38 -3.31
N GLU A 106 -5.55 3.00 -2.86
CA GLU A 106 -5.44 4.46 -2.79
C GLU A 106 -5.39 5.13 -4.18
N ASP A 107 -4.69 4.53 -5.14
CA ASP A 107 -4.63 4.99 -6.53
C ASP A 107 -4.61 3.80 -7.49
N PRO A 108 -5.78 3.33 -7.99
CA PRO A 108 -5.89 2.16 -8.85
C PRO A 108 -5.17 2.27 -10.20
N ARG A 109 -4.62 3.43 -10.54
CA ARG A 109 -3.78 3.61 -11.73
C ARG A 109 -2.41 2.96 -11.55
N LEU A 110 -1.91 2.84 -10.32
CA LEU A 110 -0.74 2.04 -10.00
C LEU A 110 -1.16 0.57 -9.85
N ARG A 111 -0.69 -0.28 -10.76
CA ARG A 111 -1.08 -1.69 -10.78
C ARG A 111 0.01 -2.61 -11.30
N PHE A 112 0.06 -3.81 -10.77
CA PHE A 112 0.75 -4.94 -11.39
C PHE A 112 -0.20 -5.67 -12.32
N ARG A 113 0.33 -6.09 -13.47
CA ARG A 113 -0.37 -6.96 -14.42
C ARG A 113 0.52 -8.15 -14.75
N THR A 114 -0.07 -9.33 -14.68
CA THR A 114 0.56 -10.61 -15.04
C THR A 114 -0.29 -11.27 -16.09
N ARG A 115 0.31 -11.75 -17.18
CA ARG A 115 -0.37 -12.54 -18.20
C ARG A 115 0.10 -13.98 -18.09
N TYR A 116 -0.83 -14.93 -18.22
CA TYR A 116 -0.55 -16.36 -18.18
C TYR A 116 -0.55 -17.00 -19.57
N SER A 117 -0.81 -16.20 -20.62
CA SER A 117 -0.64 -16.57 -22.02
C SER A 117 0.85 -16.55 -22.43
N GLU A 118 1.17 -17.03 -23.63
CA GLU A 118 2.54 -17.08 -24.18
C GLU A 118 3.32 -15.77 -23.96
N ASP A 119 2.70 -14.62 -24.24
CA ASP A 119 3.35 -13.31 -24.13
C ASP A 119 3.77 -12.92 -22.70
N GLY A 120 3.13 -13.52 -21.68
CA GLY A 120 3.43 -13.24 -20.27
C GLY A 120 4.40 -14.24 -19.64
N ILE A 121 4.66 -15.37 -20.32
CA ILE A 121 5.59 -16.38 -19.84
C ILE A 121 7.02 -15.96 -20.23
N GLN A 122 7.89 -15.84 -19.24
CA GLN A 122 9.31 -15.57 -19.48
C GLN A 122 10.05 -16.86 -19.87
N ALA A 123 9.80 -17.97 -19.17
CA ALA A 123 10.31 -19.29 -19.49
C ALA A 123 9.37 -20.40 -18.99
N ARG A 124 8.98 -21.31 -19.89
CA ARG A 124 8.07 -22.44 -19.58
C ARG A 124 8.70 -23.51 -18.70
N ASP A 125 9.97 -23.81 -18.95
CA ASP A 125 10.77 -24.79 -18.21
C ASP A 125 11.93 -24.03 -17.53
N PHE A 126 11.57 -23.25 -16.50
CA PHE A 126 12.55 -22.47 -15.75
C PHE A 126 13.38 -23.41 -14.88
N ARG A 127 14.71 -23.35 -15.04
CA ARG A 127 15.63 -24.28 -14.38
C ARG A 127 16.69 -23.55 -13.57
N GLU A 128 16.54 -23.60 -12.25
CA GLU A 128 17.45 -23.06 -11.25
C GLU A 128 17.38 -23.94 -9.99
N GLU A 129 18.52 -24.12 -9.30
CA GLU A 129 18.60 -25.01 -8.13
C GLU A 129 17.56 -24.65 -7.05
N TRP A 130 17.40 -23.35 -6.76
CA TRP A 130 16.45 -22.85 -5.77
C TRP A 130 14.98 -22.99 -6.21
N ALA A 131 14.69 -23.00 -7.52
CA ALA A 131 13.33 -23.03 -8.06
C ALA A 131 12.82 -24.47 -8.23
N ASN A 132 13.72 -25.43 -8.47
CA ASN A 132 13.37 -26.83 -8.75
C ASN A 132 13.63 -27.78 -7.56
N CYS A 133 14.02 -27.27 -6.39
CA CYS A 133 14.33 -28.08 -5.20
C CYS A 133 13.12 -28.65 -4.44
N PHE A 134 11.90 -28.46 -4.96
CA PHE A 134 10.66 -28.88 -4.32
C PHE A 134 10.22 -30.29 -4.74
N LEU A 135 9.13 -30.78 -4.15
CA LEU A 135 8.58 -32.10 -4.47
C LEU A 135 8.25 -32.21 -5.96
N HIS A 136 7.64 -31.17 -6.54
CA HIS A 136 7.39 -31.07 -7.96
C HIS A 136 8.43 -30.11 -8.56
N PRO A 137 9.44 -30.61 -9.27
CA PRO A 137 10.57 -29.79 -9.72
C PRO A 137 10.22 -28.92 -10.93
N ARG A 138 8.97 -28.88 -11.38
CA ARG A 138 8.57 -28.03 -12.50
C ARG A 138 8.42 -26.59 -12.02
N ALA A 139 9.03 -25.67 -12.77
CA ALA A 139 8.91 -24.25 -12.53
C ALA A 139 8.66 -23.49 -13.84
N THR A 140 7.85 -22.45 -13.76
CA THR A 140 7.53 -21.56 -14.88
C THR A 140 7.64 -20.13 -14.40
N SER A 141 8.37 -19.29 -15.14
CA SER A 141 8.53 -17.88 -14.81
C SER A 141 7.57 -17.01 -15.60
N TYR A 142 7.04 -15.97 -14.94
CA TYR A 142 6.11 -15.00 -15.52
C TYR A 142 6.63 -13.59 -15.35
N TRP A 143 6.28 -12.72 -16.30
CA TRP A 143 6.47 -11.27 -16.17
C TRP A 143 5.37 -10.66 -15.31
N HIS A 144 5.77 -10.01 -14.22
CA HIS A 144 4.92 -9.18 -13.39
C HIS A 144 5.25 -7.71 -13.69
N GLU A 145 4.38 -7.06 -14.45
CA GLU A 145 4.63 -5.73 -15.00
C GLU A 145 3.92 -4.66 -14.17
N LEU A 146 4.68 -3.68 -13.69
CA LEU A 146 4.16 -2.50 -13.00
C LEU A 146 3.79 -1.43 -14.01
N TYR A 147 2.55 -0.96 -13.91
CA TYR A 147 2.00 0.14 -14.70
C TYR A 147 1.57 1.29 -13.80
N TYR A 148 1.70 2.51 -14.32
CA TYR A 148 1.06 3.70 -13.78
C TYR A 148 0.30 4.43 -14.88
N ASP A 149 -1.01 4.59 -14.72
CA ASP A 149 -1.88 5.30 -15.68
C ASP A 149 -1.76 4.76 -17.12
N GLY A 150 -1.57 3.44 -17.24
CA GLY A 150 -1.37 2.74 -18.51
C GLY A 150 0.05 2.78 -19.07
N ALA A 151 0.96 3.59 -18.52
CA ALA A 151 2.37 3.59 -18.89
C ALA A 151 3.11 2.45 -18.19
N PHE A 152 3.91 1.69 -18.93
CA PHE A 152 4.82 0.69 -18.39
C PHE A 152 5.91 1.39 -17.56
N ILE A 153 6.12 0.91 -16.32
CA ILE A 153 7.11 1.47 -15.40
C ILE A 153 8.26 0.49 -15.22
N HIS A 154 7.96 -0.73 -14.81
CA HIS A 154 8.96 -1.73 -14.43
C HIS A 154 8.42 -3.14 -14.66
N ARG A 155 9.30 -4.14 -14.74
CA ARG A 155 8.91 -5.56 -14.77
C ARG A 155 9.79 -6.39 -13.86
N THR A 156 9.18 -7.34 -13.18
CA THR A 156 9.83 -8.28 -12.29
C THR A 156 9.51 -9.70 -12.72
N ILE A 157 10.43 -10.62 -12.48
CA ILE A 157 10.21 -12.05 -12.71
C ILE A 157 9.77 -12.67 -11.39
N LEU A 158 8.59 -13.29 -11.38
CA LEU A 158 8.25 -14.28 -10.37
C LEU A 158 8.18 -15.66 -11.00
N VAL A 159 8.59 -16.66 -10.23
CA VAL A 159 8.68 -18.05 -10.65
C VAL A 159 7.61 -18.84 -9.90
N SER A 160 6.67 -19.40 -10.66
CA SER A 160 5.71 -20.38 -10.16
C SER A 160 6.44 -21.69 -9.92
N VAL A 161 6.48 -22.14 -8.67
CA VAL A 161 7.18 -23.35 -8.24
C VAL A 161 6.19 -24.37 -7.67
N ASP A 162 6.62 -25.64 -7.64
CA ASP A 162 5.88 -26.75 -7.02
C ASP A 162 4.43 -26.82 -7.51
N ASP A 163 4.25 -26.86 -8.84
CA ASP A 163 2.96 -26.86 -9.54
C ASP A 163 2.03 -25.68 -9.19
N GLY A 164 2.60 -24.52 -8.87
CA GLY A 164 1.85 -23.28 -8.62
C GLY A 164 1.49 -23.04 -7.16
N ASN A 165 2.08 -23.79 -6.24
CA ASN A 165 1.87 -23.59 -4.80
C ASN A 165 2.49 -22.29 -4.28
N ALA A 166 3.47 -21.71 -4.97
CA ALA A 166 4.03 -20.40 -4.65
C ALA A 166 4.57 -19.68 -5.88
N LEU A 167 4.55 -18.34 -5.84
CA LEU A 167 5.24 -17.45 -6.78
C LEU A 167 6.44 -16.85 -6.05
N LEU A 168 7.64 -17.35 -6.33
CA LEU A 168 8.87 -16.89 -5.70
C LEU A 168 9.55 -15.80 -6.54
N PRO A 169 10.10 -14.75 -5.92
CA PRO A 169 10.88 -13.76 -6.62
C PRO A 169 12.20 -14.35 -7.12
N ALA A 170 12.61 -13.97 -8.34
CA ALA A 170 13.95 -14.27 -8.79
C ALA A 170 14.98 -13.49 -7.94
N PRO A 171 16.05 -14.15 -7.47
CA PRO A 171 17.12 -13.45 -6.76
C PRO A 171 17.99 -12.63 -7.74
N ASP A 172 18.89 -11.82 -7.18
CA ASP A 172 19.93 -11.16 -7.96
C ASP A 172 20.81 -12.19 -8.70
N VAL A 173 21.31 -11.83 -9.88
CA VAL A 173 21.96 -12.79 -10.80
C VAL A 173 23.23 -13.38 -10.18
N ASP A 174 23.95 -12.58 -9.40
CA ASP A 174 25.24 -12.95 -8.80
C ASP A 174 25.10 -13.39 -7.33
N SER A 175 23.88 -13.41 -6.77
CA SER A 175 23.67 -13.78 -5.37
C SER A 175 22.31 -14.43 -5.11
N ASN A 176 22.22 -15.37 -4.16
CA ASN A 176 20.92 -15.94 -3.74
C ASN A 176 20.08 -14.97 -2.88
N LYS A 177 20.23 -13.66 -3.10
CA LYS A 177 19.56 -12.61 -2.35
C LYS A 177 18.40 -12.04 -3.14
N VAL A 178 17.28 -11.89 -2.44
CA VAL A 178 16.06 -11.26 -2.94
C VAL A 178 15.95 -9.88 -2.31
N HIS A 179 15.87 -8.84 -3.14
CA HIS A 179 15.67 -7.48 -2.66
C HIS A 179 14.22 -7.26 -2.21
N ASP A 180 14.03 -6.24 -1.36
CA ASP A 180 12.73 -5.95 -0.76
C ASP A 180 11.62 -5.66 -1.77
N PHE A 181 11.95 -5.08 -2.94
CA PHE A 181 10.99 -4.83 -3.99
C PHE A 181 10.42 -6.12 -4.57
N GLU A 182 11.27 -7.03 -5.04
CA GLU A 182 10.90 -8.31 -5.62
C GLU A 182 10.14 -9.17 -4.60
N TYR A 183 10.60 -9.16 -3.34
CA TYR A 183 9.88 -9.81 -2.24
C TYR A 183 8.48 -9.22 -2.06
N ALA A 184 8.34 -7.89 -2.05
CA ALA A 184 7.05 -7.23 -1.93
C ALA A 184 6.11 -7.58 -3.10
N VAL A 185 6.63 -7.63 -4.34
CA VAL A 185 5.86 -8.06 -5.52
C VAL A 185 5.34 -9.49 -5.32
N ALA A 186 6.19 -10.42 -4.85
CA ALA A 186 5.77 -11.78 -4.53
C ALA A 186 4.68 -11.82 -3.44
N LYS A 187 4.84 -11.05 -2.36
CA LYS A 187 3.86 -10.97 -1.26
C LYS A 187 2.53 -10.36 -1.67
N ILE A 188 2.51 -9.39 -2.59
CA ILE A 188 1.28 -8.82 -3.16
C ILE A 188 0.48 -9.90 -3.91
N HIS A 189 1.17 -10.81 -4.60
CA HIS A 189 0.56 -11.90 -5.36
C HIS A 189 0.34 -13.19 -4.53
N ASP A 190 0.70 -13.18 -3.23
CA ASP A 190 0.68 -14.35 -2.34
C ASP A 190 -0.74 -14.65 -1.81
N VAL A 191 -1.62 -15.13 -2.70
CA VAL A 191 -3.01 -15.48 -2.35
C VAL A 191 -3.09 -16.63 -1.34
N LEU A 192 -2.17 -17.59 -1.42
CA LEU A 192 -2.13 -18.78 -0.56
C LEU A 192 -1.41 -18.55 0.77
N GLY A 193 -0.67 -17.45 0.91
CA GLY A 193 0.14 -17.18 2.10
C GLY A 193 1.36 -18.10 2.22
N SER A 194 1.86 -18.64 1.10
CA SER A 194 2.88 -19.68 1.04
C SER A 194 4.28 -19.16 0.74
N VAL A 195 4.42 -17.93 0.23
CA VAL A 195 5.71 -17.37 -0.26
C VAL A 195 6.81 -17.50 0.78
N ASP A 196 6.59 -17.10 2.04
CA ASP A 196 7.64 -17.15 3.08
C ASP A 196 8.11 -18.58 3.38
N THR A 197 7.18 -19.54 3.35
CA THR A 197 7.49 -20.95 3.59
C THR A 197 8.35 -21.51 2.45
N TYR A 198 8.00 -21.20 1.20
CA TYR A 198 8.73 -21.67 0.03
C TYR A 198 10.07 -20.96 -0.14
N LEU A 199 10.14 -19.66 0.19
CA LEU A 199 11.39 -18.90 0.20
C LEU A 199 12.39 -19.53 1.18
N GLY A 200 11.96 -19.85 2.40
CA GLY A 200 12.81 -20.54 3.38
C GLY A 200 13.28 -21.94 2.94
N LYS A 201 12.45 -22.69 2.20
CA LYS A 201 12.81 -24.01 1.66
C LYS A 201 13.75 -23.94 0.46
N SER A 202 13.67 -22.87 -0.33
CA SER A 202 14.50 -22.67 -1.54
C SER A 202 15.96 -22.31 -1.26
N GLY A 203 16.28 -21.94 -0.01
CA GLY A 203 17.60 -21.43 0.36
C GLY A 203 17.87 -19.98 -0.05
N LEU A 204 16.90 -19.30 -0.66
CA LEU A 204 16.96 -17.86 -0.93
C LEU A 204 16.95 -17.06 0.38
N GLN A 205 17.66 -15.95 0.38
CA GLN A 205 17.76 -15.03 1.52
C GLN A 205 17.23 -13.66 1.13
N ARG A 206 16.67 -12.92 2.09
CA ARG A 206 16.35 -11.52 1.84
C ARG A 206 17.63 -10.70 1.96
N ALA A 207 17.85 -9.78 1.03
CA ALA A 207 19.06 -8.95 1.00
C ALA A 207 19.18 -8.06 2.23
N ASP A 208 18.03 -7.59 2.74
CA ASP A 208 17.89 -6.55 3.75
C ASP A 208 17.41 -7.09 5.12
N SER A 209 17.44 -8.41 5.33
CA SER A 209 17.03 -9.09 6.58
C SER A 209 18.17 -9.38 7.56
#